data_AF-A0AAW4U2M0-F1
#
_entry.id   AF-A0AAW4U2M0-F1
#
_cell.length_a   1.000
_cell.length_b   1.000
_cell.length_c   1.000
_cell.angle_alpha   90.00
_cell.angle_beta   90.00
_cell.angle_gamma   90.00
#
_symmetry.space_group_name_H-M   'P 1'
#
loop_
_entity.id
_entity.type
_entity.pdbx_description
1 polymer ?
#
loop_
_entity_poly.entity_id
_entity_poly.type
_entity_poly.pdbx_seq_one_letter_code
_entity_poly.pdbx_strand_id
1 'polypeptide(L)'
;VLGTTGESSTLTQSEEEQILQLTVQKVAGRVPVIAGAGTNNTKETIEKAKHFASLGADALLVITPYYDKTSDAGLAAHFTAI
;
A
#
# COMPACT_ATOMS: atom_id res chain seq x y z
N VAL A 1 -7.65 4.51 0.25
CA VAL A 1 -7.57 4.55 -1.24
C VAL A 1 -6.69 3.40 -1.72
N LEU A 2 -6.73 3.04 -3.00
CA LEU A 2 -5.92 1.95 -3.59
C LEU A 2 -6.14 0.57 -2.93
N GLY A 3 -7.37 0.28 -2.51
CA GLY A 3 -7.76 -1.08 -2.11
C GLY A 3 -8.40 -1.84 -3.25
N THR A 4 -8.91 -3.04 -2.97
CA THR A 4 -9.62 -3.88 -3.97
C THR A 4 -10.77 -3.15 -4.66
N THR A 5 -11.59 -2.38 -3.92
CA THR A 5 -12.67 -1.55 -4.50
C THR A 5 -12.16 -0.44 -5.40
N GLY A 6 -10.93 0.04 -5.18
CA GLY A 6 -10.27 1.01 -6.05
C GLY A 6 -9.45 0.36 -7.17
N GLU A 7 -9.63 -0.96 -7.38
CA GLU A 7 -9.03 -1.74 -8.46
C GLU A 7 -7.49 -1.64 -8.54
N SER A 8 -6.81 -1.55 -7.39
CA SER A 8 -5.36 -1.33 -7.35
C SER A 8 -4.53 -2.32 -8.18
N SER A 9 -5.02 -3.55 -8.36
CA SER A 9 -4.33 -4.57 -9.17
C SER A 9 -4.33 -4.30 -10.68
N THR A 10 -5.13 -3.34 -11.18
CA THR A 10 -5.19 -2.99 -12.61
C THR A 10 -4.48 -1.68 -12.93
N LEU A 11 -3.97 -0.99 -11.90
CA LEU A 11 -3.30 0.30 -12.04
C LEU A 11 -1.80 0.12 -12.26
N THR A 12 -1.23 1.02 -13.05
CA THR A 12 0.21 1.22 -13.11
C THR A 12 0.71 1.99 -11.87
N GLN A 13 1.99 1.86 -11.55
CA GLN A 13 2.61 2.57 -10.41
C GLN A 13 2.42 4.11 -10.51
N SER A 14 2.47 4.67 -11.73
CA SER A 14 2.27 6.10 -11.97
C SER A 14 0.83 6.53 -11.67
N GLU A 15 -0.15 5.72 -12.04
CA GLU A 15 -1.56 5.99 -11.75
C GLU A 15 -1.83 5.93 -10.25
N GLU A 16 -1.25 4.94 -9.55
CA GLU A 16 -1.37 4.84 -8.09
C GLU A 16 -0.80 6.08 -7.38
N GLU A 17 0.38 6.54 -7.81
CA GLU A 17 1.01 7.76 -7.28
C GLU A 17 0.13 8.99 -7.50
N GLN A 18 -0.38 9.19 -8.72
CA GLN A 18 -1.25 10.32 -9.05
C GLN A 18 -2.54 10.29 -8.22
N ILE A 19 -3.15 9.12 -8.05
CA ILE A 19 -4.36 8.94 -7.24
C ILE A 19 -4.07 9.27 -5.78
N LEU A 20 -2.96 8.80 -5.22
CA LEU A 20 -2.61 9.06 -3.83
C LEU A 20 -2.32 10.54 -3.61
N GLN A 21 -1.48 11.17 -4.44
CA GLN A 21 -1.17 12.60 -4.36
C GLN A 21 -2.44 13.45 -4.44
N LEU A 22 -3.32 13.17 -5.41
CA LEU A 22 -4.59 13.87 -5.55
C LEU A 22 -5.48 13.66 -4.33
N THR A 23 -5.53 12.44 -3.78
CA THR A 23 -6.32 12.13 -2.59
C THR A 23 -5.82 12.90 -1.38
N VAL A 24 -4.51 12.88 -1.10
CA VAL A 24 -3.88 13.60 0.02
C VAL A 24 -4.14 15.10 -0.10
N GLN A 25 -3.89 15.68 -1.28
CA GLN A 25 -4.17 17.10 -1.54
C GLN A 25 -5.65 17.44 -1.35
N LYS A 26 -6.55 16.61 -1.86
CA LYS A 26 -7.99 16.85 -1.77
C LYS A 26 -8.48 16.73 -0.33
N VAL A 27 -8.01 15.74 0.41
CA VAL A 27 -8.39 15.50 1.81
C VAL A 27 -7.89 16.64 2.70
N ALA A 28 -6.68 17.14 2.46
CA ALA A 28 -6.11 18.29 3.16
C ALA A 28 -6.18 18.14 4.69
N GLY A 29 -5.82 16.95 5.19
CA GLY A 29 -5.76 16.65 6.63
C GLY A 29 -7.12 16.55 7.34
N ARG A 30 -8.25 16.61 6.62
CA ARG A 30 -9.58 16.53 7.25
C ARG A 30 -9.90 15.16 7.83
N VAL A 31 -9.34 14.10 7.23
CA VAL A 31 -9.43 12.71 7.70
C VAL A 31 -8.13 11.98 7.36
N PRO A 32 -7.74 10.91 8.08
CA PRO A 32 -6.57 10.12 7.72
C PRO A 32 -6.72 9.44 6.36
N VAL A 33 -5.66 9.46 5.55
CA VAL A 33 -5.57 8.77 4.26
C VAL A 33 -4.80 7.46 4.44
N ILE A 34 -5.51 6.35 4.34
CA ILE A 34 -4.93 5.00 4.34
C ILE A 34 -4.72 4.53 2.89
N ALA A 35 -3.49 4.22 2.51
CA ALA A 35 -3.13 3.78 1.15
C ALA A 35 -2.86 2.27 1.10
N GLY A 36 -3.41 1.57 0.10
CA GLY A 36 -3.10 0.15 -0.13
C GLY A 36 -1.71 -0.03 -0.73
N ALA A 37 -0.79 -0.62 0.03
CA ALA A 37 0.61 -0.82 -0.37
C ALA A 37 1.06 -2.29 -0.37
N GLY A 38 0.24 -3.21 0.16
CA GLY A 38 0.58 -4.63 0.22
C GLY A 38 0.61 -5.30 -1.16
N THR A 39 1.66 -6.07 -1.42
CA THR A 39 1.80 -6.95 -2.59
C THR A 39 2.12 -8.37 -2.14
N ASN A 40 2.22 -9.33 -3.07
CA ASN A 40 2.71 -10.67 -2.75
C ASN A 40 4.23 -10.74 -2.54
N ASN A 41 4.97 -9.64 -2.76
CA ASN A 41 6.41 -9.57 -2.61
C ASN A 41 6.80 -8.60 -1.48
N THR A 42 7.49 -9.11 -0.45
CA THR A 42 7.90 -8.30 0.71
C THR A 42 8.75 -7.10 0.32
N LYS A 43 9.71 -7.26 -0.60
CA LYS A 43 10.59 -6.17 -1.03
C LYS A 43 9.80 -5.06 -1.71
N GLU A 44 8.94 -5.43 -2.66
CA GLU A 44 8.09 -4.48 -3.36
C GLU A 44 7.13 -3.76 -2.41
N THR A 45 6.56 -4.49 -1.45
CA THR A 45 5.69 -3.89 -0.41
C THR A 45 6.45 -2.84 0.40
N ILE A 46 7.70 -3.10 0.79
CA ILE A 46 8.54 -2.13 1.53
C ILE A 46 8.84 -0.89 0.67
N GLU A 47 9.18 -1.08 -0.61
CA GLU A 47 9.46 0.03 -1.54
C GLU A 47 8.21 0.90 -1.74
N LYS A 48 7.05 0.27 -1.94
CA LYS A 48 5.76 0.95 -2.10
C LYS A 48 5.31 1.64 -0.82
N ALA A 49 5.50 1.01 0.35
CA ALA A 49 5.22 1.57 1.65
C ALA A 49 6.00 2.89 1.89
N LYS A 50 7.31 2.86 1.66
CA LYS A 50 8.17 4.05 1.78
C LYS A 50 7.76 5.15 0.80
N HIS A 51 7.46 4.77 -0.45
CA HIS A 51 7.01 5.73 -1.47
C HIS A 51 5.71 6.40 -1.05
N PHE A 52 4.69 5.63 -0.69
CA PHE A 52 3.37 6.16 -0.31
C PHE A 52 3.41 6.98 0.98
N ALA A 53 4.24 6.60 1.95
CA ALA A 53 4.50 7.44 3.12
C ALA A 53 5.11 8.80 2.72
N SER A 54 6.06 8.82 1.78
CA SER A 54 6.66 10.06 1.28
C SER A 54 5.67 10.97 0.53
N LEU A 55 4.60 10.39 -0.03
CA LEU A 55 3.50 11.09 -0.69
C LEU A 55 2.44 11.62 0.29
N GLY A 56 2.58 11.35 1.60
CA GLY A 56 1.69 11.86 2.64
C GLY A 56 0.53 10.94 3.01
N ALA A 57 0.65 9.62 2.78
CA ALA A 57 -0.27 8.66 3.40
C ALA A 57 -0.05 8.61 4.92
N ASP A 58 -1.13 8.69 5.70
CA ASP A 58 -1.08 8.63 7.16
C ASP A 58 -0.89 7.19 7.69
N ALA A 59 -1.35 6.22 6.90
CA ALA A 59 -1.24 4.80 7.21
C ALA A 59 -1.28 3.95 5.94
N LEU A 60 -0.89 2.69 6.09
CA LEU A 60 -0.83 1.72 5.00
C LEU A 60 -1.76 0.54 5.27
N LEU A 61 -2.46 0.10 4.23
CA LEU A 61 -3.15 -1.19 4.20
C LEU A 61 -2.23 -2.20 3.53
N VAL A 62 -1.81 -3.22 4.28
CA VAL A 62 -0.94 -4.29 3.82
C VAL A 62 -1.70 -5.61 3.86
N ILE A 63 -1.91 -6.21 2.68
CA ILE A 63 -2.49 -7.55 2.55
C ILE A 63 -1.40 -8.61 2.73
N THR A 64 -1.78 -9.81 3.16
CA THR A 64 -0.88 -10.97 3.15
C THR A 64 -0.50 -11.36 1.72
N PRO A 65 0.65 -12.01 1.49
CA PRO A 65 0.99 -12.57 0.18
C PRO A 65 -0.10 -13.49 -0.37
N TYR A 66 -0.74 -13.09 -1.47
CA TYR A 66 -2.02 -13.66 -1.95
C TYR A 66 -1.89 -14.77 -3.00
N TYR A 67 -0.75 -14.86 -3.68
CA TYR A 67 -0.50 -15.91 -4.68
C TYR A 67 0.42 -16.98 -4.10
N ASP A 68 1.66 -16.59 -3.77
CA ASP A 68 2.64 -17.45 -3.12
C ASP A 68 2.45 -17.38 -1.60
N LYS A 69 1.59 -18.26 -1.08
CA LYS A 69 1.35 -18.35 0.36
C LYS A 69 2.62 -18.73 1.11
N THR A 70 2.74 -18.20 2.32
CA THR A 70 3.86 -18.48 3.23
C THR A 70 3.36 -19.13 4.52
N SER A 71 4.27 -19.62 5.36
CA SER A 71 3.95 -20.14 6.69
C SER A 71 3.56 -19.01 7.64
N ASP A 72 2.97 -19.34 8.80
CA ASP A 72 2.67 -18.33 9.83
C ASP A 72 3.91 -17.55 10.27
N ALA A 73 5.05 -18.23 10.38
CA ALA A 73 6.34 -17.58 10.66
C ALA A 73 6.76 -16.63 9.52
N GLY A 74 6.49 -17.00 8.27
CA GLY A 74 6.72 -16.14 7.11
C GLY A 74 5.78 -14.94 7.05
N LEU A 75 4.51 -15.09 7.46
CA LEU A 75 3.57 -13.97 7.60
C LEU A 75 4.05 -12.99 8.66
N ALA A 76 4.45 -13.49 9.82
CA ALA A 76 5.02 -12.66 10.88
C ALA A 76 6.28 -11.93 10.39
N ALA A 77 7.19 -12.62 9.68
CA ALA A 77 8.39 -12.02 9.12
C ALA A 77 8.07 -10.95 8.05
N HIS A 78 7.09 -11.19 7.18
CA HIS A 78 6.65 -10.24 6.16
C HIS A 78 6.15 -8.94 6.78
N PHE A 79 5.22 -9.01 7.74
CA PHE A 79 4.69 -7.82 8.41
C PHE A 79 5.73 -7.12 9.29
N THR A 80 6.65 -7.86 9.91
CA THR A 80 7.72 -7.26 10.75
C THR A 80 8.74 -6.48 9.91
N ALA A 81 8.92 -6.84 8.63
CA ALA A 81 9.88 -6.20 7.75
C ALA A 81 9.39 -4.89 7.12
N ILE A 82 8.08 -4.62 7.16
CA ILE A 82 7.41 -3.47 6.56
C ILE A 82 7.28 -2.36 7.61
#